data_AF-A0A1M5RZD7-F1
#
_entry.id   AF-A0A1M5RZD7-F1
#
_cell.length_a   1.000
_cell.length_b   1.000
_cell.length_c   1.000
_cell.angle_alpha   90.00
_cell.angle_beta   90.00
_cell.angle_gamma   90.00
#
_symmetry.space_group_name_H-M   'P 1'
#
loop_
_entity.id
_entity.type
_entity.pdbx_description
1 polymer ?
#
loop_
_entity_poly.entity_id
_entity_poly.type
_entity_poly.pdbx_seq_one_letter_code
_entity_poly.pdbx_strand_id
1 'polypeptide(L)'
;MKTVRTTSGTRKIEDWNANLIPLQLREILQDQRKTLIDRLLNENGLQVYVDHKMGLKMTSAQNGKVRGGLGRLMNAGIDIDNYLPILEMVLQNENTYIDSGFFYKEIDSCIRRCMQESQLTLPHMEMSSFDGMGMNLMDVLNRRN
;
A
#
# COMPACT_ATOMS: atom_id res chain seq x y z
N MET A 1 -9.05 23.56 -24.69
CA MET A 1 -9.54 22.57 -23.71
C MET A 1 -8.81 21.26 -23.93
N LYS A 2 -8.60 20.48 -22.88
CA LYS A 2 -7.98 19.15 -22.95
C LYS A 2 -8.97 18.06 -22.57
N THR A 3 -8.81 16.87 -23.15
CA THR A 3 -9.66 15.71 -22.90
C THR A 3 -8.80 14.59 -22.30
N VAL A 4 -9.22 14.09 -21.14
CA VAL A 4 -8.56 12.97 -20.46
C VAL A 4 -9.51 11.78 -20.44
N ARG A 5 -9.04 10.65 -20.96
CA ARG A 5 -9.76 9.38 -20.98
C ARG A 5 -9.12 8.43 -19.99
N THR A 6 -9.94 7.79 -19.18
CA THR A 6 -9.56 6.73 -18.24
C THR A 6 -10.46 5.52 -18.48
N THR A 7 -10.19 4.40 -17.83
CA THR A 7 -11.10 3.23 -17.87
C THR A 7 -12.42 3.49 -17.15
N SER A 8 -12.53 4.54 -16.33
CA SER A 8 -13.77 4.96 -15.67
C SER A 8 -14.56 5.99 -16.48
N GLY A 9 -14.02 6.49 -17.59
CA GLY A 9 -14.70 7.40 -18.51
C GLY A 9 -13.84 8.57 -18.96
N THR A 10 -14.52 9.54 -19.57
CA THR A 10 -13.90 10.73 -20.17
C THR A 10 -14.19 11.97 -19.33
N ARG A 11 -13.16 12.79 -19.11
CA ARG A 11 -13.23 14.07 -18.39
C ARG A 11 -12.58 15.16 -19.24
N LYS A 12 -13.03 16.39 -19.06
CA LYS A 12 -12.46 17.58 -19.71
C LYS A 12 -11.68 18.39 -18.70
N ILE A 13 -10.56 18.95 -19.14
CA ILE A 13 -9.73 19.88 -18.39
C ILE A 13 -9.80 21.24 -19.09
N GLU A 14 -10.09 22.27 -18.32
CA GLU A 14 -10.00 23.65 -18.76
C GLU A 14 -8.53 24.07 -18.78
N ASP A 15 -8.07 24.61 -19.90
CA ASP A 15 -6.67 24.95 -20.16
C ASP A 15 -6.45 26.45 -20.39
N TRP A 16 -7.42 27.29 -20.03
CA TRP A 16 -7.28 28.75 -20.06
C TRP A 16 -6.23 29.26 -19.06
N ASN A 17 -5.91 28.46 -18.03
CA ASN A 17 -4.81 28.71 -17.10
C ASN A 17 -4.04 27.41 -16.83
N ALA A 18 -2.77 27.39 -17.24
CA ALA A 18 -1.90 26.23 -17.10
C ALA A 18 -1.73 25.77 -15.63
N ASN A 19 -1.82 26.69 -14.67
CA ASN A 19 -1.69 26.37 -13.25
C ASN A 19 -2.89 25.58 -12.68
N LEU A 20 -4.03 25.57 -13.39
CA LEU A 20 -5.21 24.81 -12.98
C LEU A 20 -5.21 23.36 -13.49
N ILE A 21 -4.43 23.08 -14.53
CA ILE A 21 -4.35 21.74 -15.14
C ILE A 21 -3.90 20.68 -14.11
N PRO A 22 -2.85 20.89 -13.30
CA PRO A 22 -2.45 19.91 -12.28
C PRO A 22 -3.52 19.65 -11.22
N LEU A 23 -4.30 20.68 -10.86
CA LEU A 23 -5.37 20.56 -9.87
C LEU A 23 -6.52 19.71 -10.41
N GLN A 24 -7.01 20.02 -11.61
CA GLN A 24 -8.09 19.24 -12.26
C GLN A 24 -7.63 17.82 -12.59
N LEU A 25 -6.38 17.64 -13.03
CA LEU A 25 -5.82 16.32 -13.27
C LEU A 25 -5.75 15.49 -11.99
N ARG A 26 -5.39 16.11 -10.85
CA ARG A 26 -5.35 15.43 -9.55
C ARG A 26 -6.69 14.82 -9.18
N GLU A 27 -7.79 15.54 -9.41
CA GLU A 27 -9.15 15.05 -9.15
C GLU A 27 -9.48 13.85 -10.03
N ILE A 28 -9.15 13.91 -11.33
CA ILE A 28 -9.37 12.80 -12.27
C ILE A 28 -8.57 11.56 -11.85
N LEU A 29 -7.31 11.74 -11.47
CA LEU A 29 -6.45 10.65 -10.99
C LEU A 29 -6.97 10.06 -9.67
N GLN A 30 -7.45 10.90 -8.75
CA GLN A 30 -8.02 10.47 -7.48
C GLN A 30 -9.28 9.61 -7.69
N ASP A 31 -10.20 10.07 -8.55
CA ASP A 31 -11.43 9.35 -8.90
C ASP A 31 -11.13 7.99 -9.53
N GLN A 32 -10.14 7.96 -10.43
CA GLN A 32 -9.70 6.73 -11.09
C GLN A 32 -9.09 5.75 -10.09
N ARG A 33 -8.17 6.21 -9.21
CA ARG A 33 -7.58 5.38 -8.15
C ARG A 33 -8.66 4.82 -7.23
N LYS A 34 -9.59 5.66 -6.80
CA LYS A 34 -10.71 5.26 -5.95
C LYS A 34 -11.56 4.19 -6.61
N THR A 35 -11.92 4.37 -7.87
CA THR A 35 -12.74 3.40 -8.62
C THR A 35 -12.03 2.05 -8.78
N LEU A 36 -10.73 2.05 -9.07
CA LEU A 36 -9.95 0.82 -9.20
C LEU A 36 -9.82 0.08 -7.87
N ILE A 37 -9.56 0.80 -6.77
CA ILE A 37 -9.46 0.21 -5.44
C ILE A 37 -10.83 -0.32 -4.97
N ASP A 38 -11.91 0.44 -5.17
CA ASP A 38 -13.26 0.02 -4.82
C ASP A 38 -13.64 -1.30 -5.53
N ARG A 39 -13.38 -1.40 -6.84
CA ARG A 39 -13.55 -2.64 -7.61
C ARG A 39 -12.74 -3.81 -7.07
N LEU A 40 -11.51 -3.57 -6.61
CA LEU A 40 -10.67 -4.61 -5.99
C LEU A 40 -11.20 -5.03 -4.62
N LEU A 41 -11.77 -4.11 -3.85
CA LEU A 41 -12.28 -4.38 -2.50
C LEU A 41 -13.66 -5.05 -2.51
N ASN A 42 -14.35 -5.12 -3.65
CA ASN A 42 -15.57 -5.92 -3.83
C ASN A 42 -15.34 -7.40 -3.48
N GLU A 43 -16.43 -8.14 -3.24
CA GLU A 43 -16.38 -9.52 -2.76
C GLU A 43 -15.48 -10.41 -3.67
N ASN A 44 -14.49 -11.05 -3.06
CA ASN A 44 -13.43 -11.86 -3.66
C ASN A 44 -12.47 -11.19 -4.65
N GLY A 45 -12.68 -9.93 -5.07
CA GLY A 45 -11.82 -9.25 -6.04
C GLY A 45 -10.36 -9.19 -5.62
N LEU A 46 -10.11 -8.84 -4.35
CA LEU A 46 -8.76 -8.73 -3.80
C LEU A 46 -8.04 -10.08 -3.74
N GLN A 47 -8.76 -11.14 -3.35
CA GLN A 47 -8.15 -12.47 -3.24
C GLN A 47 -7.78 -13.02 -4.61
N VAL A 48 -8.66 -12.88 -5.60
CA VAL A 48 -8.40 -13.27 -7.00
C VAL A 48 -7.24 -12.46 -7.57
N TYR A 49 -7.21 -11.16 -7.31
CA TYR A 49 -6.14 -10.29 -7.78
C TYR A 49 -4.78 -10.71 -7.23
N VAL A 50 -4.66 -10.91 -5.92
CA VAL A 50 -3.39 -11.28 -5.29
C VAL A 50 -2.93 -12.67 -5.71
N ASP A 51 -3.85 -13.64 -5.81
CA ASP A 51 -3.52 -14.99 -6.27
C ASP A 51 -3.00 -14.96 -7.72
N HIS A 52 -3.70 -14.29 -8.62
CA HIS A 52 -3.32 -14.21 -10.03
C HIS A 52 -2.07 -13.35 -10.28
N LYS A 53 -1.99 -12.16 -9.66
CA LYS A 53 -0.93 -11.17 -9.93
C LYS A 53 0.35 -11.44 -9.17
N MET A 54 0.24 -11.95 -7.93
CA MET A 54 1.38 -12.15 -7.04
C MET A 54 1.70 -13.63 -6.78
N GLY A 55 0.80 -14.56 -7.12
CA GLY A 55 0.99 -15.99 -6.84
C GLY A 55 0.91 -16.30 -5.35
N LEU A 56 0.20 -15.49 -4.56
CA LEU A 56 0.14 -15.60 -3.10
C LEU A 56 -1.28 -15.85 -2.61
N LYS A 57 -1.40 -16.75 -1.63
CA LYS A 57 -2.62 -16.90 -0.83
C LYS A 57 -2.51 -16.04 0.43
N MET A 58 -3.54 -15.25 0.71
CA MET A 58 -3.58 -14.39 1.89
C MET A 58 -4.24 -15.12 3.05
N THR A 59 -3.64 -15.01 4.23
CA THR A 59 -4.34 -15.32 5.48
C THR A 59 -5.42 -14.27 5.77
N SER A 60 -6.39 -14.59 6.63
CA SER A 60 -7.43 -13.63 7.05
C SER A 60 -6.83 -12.34 7.64
N ALA A 61 -5.76 -12.47 8.44
CA ALA A 61 -5.04 -11.32 9.00
C ALA A 61 -4.38 -10.44 7.92
N GLN A 62 -3.72 -11.05 6.93
CA GLN A 62 -3.13 -10.32 5.80
C GLN A 62 -4.20 -9.64 4.95
N ASN A 63 -5.32 -10.33 4.70
CA ASN A 63 -6.45 -9.75 3.98
C ASN A 63 -6.96 -8.47 4.70
N GLY A 64 -7.17 -8.53 6.02
CA GLY A 64 -7.56 -7.37 6.81
C GLY A 64 -6.56 -6.21 6.70
N LYS A 65 -5.24 -6.49 6.81
CA LYS A 65 -4.18 -5.49 6.66
C LYS A 65 -4.17 -4.84 5.28
N VAL A 66 -4.26 -5.65 4.23
CA VAL A 66 -4.25 -5.16 2.85
C VAL A 66 -5.50 -4.33 2.56
N ARG A 67 -6.70 -4.78 2.97
CA ARG A 67 -7.93 -3.99 2.83
C ARG A 67 -7.82 -2.64 3.53
N GLY A 68 -7.26 -2.62 4.75
CA GLY A 68 -7.00 -1.37 5.48
C GLY A 68 -5.96 -0.48 4.79
N GLY A 69 -4.91 -1.06 4.22
CA GLY A 69 -3.88 -0.34 3.46
C GLY A 69 -4.45 0.29 2.19
N LEU A 70 -5.20 -0.48 1.40
CA LEU A 70 -5.87 0.01 0.21
C LEU A 70 -6.94 1.05 0.54
N GLY A 71 -7.67 0.89 1.64
CA GLY A 71 -8.61 1.91 2.14
C GLY A 71 -7.92 3.23 2.48
N ARG A 72 -6.71 3.20 3.06
CA ARG A 72 -5.91 4.41 3.27
C ARG A 72 -5.42 4.99 1.95
N LEU A 73 -4.93 4.16 1.04
CA LEU A 73 -4.46 4.60 -0.29
C LEU A 73 -5.57 5.28 -1.10
N MET A 74 -6.78 4.73 -1.05
CA MET A 74 -7.98 5.26 -1.70
C MET A 74 -8.36 6.66 -1.21
N ASN A 75 -8.11 6.96 0.07
CA ASN A 75 -8.47 8.22 0.71
C ASN A 75 -7.29 9.19 0.84
N ALA A 76 -6.07 8.75 0.56
CA ALA A 76 -4.92 9.63 0.46
C ALA A 76 -5.12 10.61 -0.69
N GLY A 77 -4.44 11.76 -0.66
CA GLY A 77 -4.36 12.64 -1.83
C GLY A 77 -3.50 12.03 -2.93
N ILE A 78 -3.70 12.47 -4.18
CA ILE A 78 -2.74 12.22 -5.26
C ILE A 78 -1.61 13.22 -5.12
N ASP A 79 -0.40 12.69 -4.96
CA ASP A 79 0.82 13.47 -5.13
C ASP A 79 1.17 13.51 -6.61
N ILE A 80 1.01 14.69 -7.24
CA ILE A 80 1.15 14.87 -8.69
C ILE A 80 2.58 14.62 -9.16
N ASP A 81 3.57 14.75 -8.28
CA ASP A 81 4.98 14.55 -8.62
C ASP A 81 5.26 13.08 -9.00
N ASN A 82 4.50 12.14 -8.45
CA ASN A 82 4.55 10.73 -8.83
C ASN A 82 3.88 10.44 -10.19
N TYR A 83 3.15 11.41 -10.74
CA TYR A 83 2.42 11.33 -12.00
C TYR A 83 2.91 12.36 -13.04
N LEU A 84 4.14 12.90 -12.87
CA LEU A 84 4.74 13.83 -13.82
C LEU A 84 4.66 13.38 -15.28
N PRO A 85 4.93 12.10 -15.63
CA PRO A 85 4.80 11.66 -17.03
C PRO A 85 3.37 11.82 -17.58
N ILE A 86 2.35 11.61 -16.75
CA ILE A 86 0.95 11.79 -17.14
C ILE A 86 0.63 13.28 -17.27
N LEU A 87 1.13 14.12 -16.35
CA LEU A 87 0.95 15.56 -16.43
C LEU A 87 1.57 16.12 -17.72
N GLU A 88 2.80 15.72 -18.05
CA GLU A 88 3.49 16.12 -19.29
C GLU A 88 2.70 15.68 -20.53
N MET A 89 2.21 14.43 -20.56
CA MET A 89 1.36 13.95 -21.64
C MET A 89 0.09 14.78 -21.80
N VAL A 90 -0.58 15.13 -20.70
CA VAL A 90 -1.77 15.98 -20.73
C VAL A 90 -1.42 17.38 -21.21
N LEU A 91 -0.30 17.96 -20.81
CA LEU A 91 0.14 19.28 -21.26
C LEU A 91 0.46 19.31 -22.76
N GLN A 92 1.07 18.26 -23.29
CA GLN A 92 1.48 18.17 -24.70
C GLN A 92 0.34 17.79 -25.65
N ASN A 93 -0.68 17.07 -25.18
CA ASN A 93 -1.73 16.52 -26.04
C ASN A 93 -3.11 17.14 -25.74
N GLU A 94 -3.95 17.29 -26.77
CA GLU A 94 -5.35 17.68 -26.59
C GLU A 94 -6.20 16.52 -26.07
N ASN A 95 -5.83 15.27 -26.40
CA ASN A 95 -6.52 14.07 -25.98
C ASN A 95 -5.52 13.06 -25.43
N THR A 96 -5.66 12.75 -24.15
CA THR A 96 -4.76 11.83 -23.44
C THR A 96 -5.56 10.65 -22.89
N TYR A 97 -5.07 9.43 -23.13
CA TYR A 97 -5.57 8.24 -22.44
C TYR A 97 -4.60 7.87 -21.31
N ILE A 98 -5.12 7.75 -20.09
CA ILE A 98 -4.35 7.36 -18.91
C ILE A 98 -4.55 5.86 -18.70
N ASP A 99 -3.47 5.12 -18.86
CA ASP A 99 -3.47 3.67 -18.66
C ASP A 99 -3.66 3.30 -17.18
N SER A 100 -4.43 2.24 -16.93
CA SER A 100 -4.69 1.78 -15.55
C SER A 100 -3.45 1.19 -14.86
N GLY A 101 -2.41 0.83 -15.63
CA GLY A 101 -1.16 0.27 -15.12
C GLY A 101 -0.42 1.18 -14.15
N PHE A 102 -0.53 2.50 -14.27
CA PHE A 102 0.05 3.45 -13.30
C PHE A 102 -0.53 3.25 -11.90
N PHE A 103 -1.85 3.11 -11.80
CA PHE A 103 -2.53 2.89 -10.53
C PHE A 103 -2.28 1.48 -9.99
N TYR A 104 -2.24 0.47 -10.87
CA TYR A 104 -1.95 -0.90 -10.44
C TYR A 104 -0.53 -1.04 -9.86
N LYS A 105 0.47 -0.29 -10.33
CA LYS A 105 1.81 -0.27 -9.71
C LYS A 105 1.78 0.26 -8.26
N GLU A 106 1.00 1.30 -8.01
CA GLU A 106 0.82 1.88 -6.66
C GLU A 106 0.09 0.89 -5.74
N ILE A 107 -0.99 0.28 -6.25
CA ILE A 107 -1.76 -0.77 -5.57
C ILE A 107 -0.86 -1.97 -5.23
N ASP A 108 -0.08 -2.47 -6.20
CA ASP A 108 0.85 -3.57 -6.01
C ASP A 108 1.88 -3.27 -4.90
N SER A 109 2.42 -2.04 -4.90
CA SER A 109 3.37 -1.60 -3.89
C SER A 109 2.76 -1.55 -2.49
N CYS A 110 1.52 -1.05 -2.37
CA CYS A 110 0.77 -1.04 -1.12
C CYS A 110 0.52 -2.46 -0.60
N ILE A 111 0.08 -3.37 -1.47
CA ILE A 111 -0.18 -4.77 -1.11
C ILE A 111 1.13 -5.43 -0.61
N ARG A 112 2.24 -5.30 -1.36
CA ARG A 112 3.54 -5.88 -0.99
C ARG A 112 4.01 -5.41 0.39
N ARG A 113 3.89 -4.11 0.69
CA ARG A 113 4.26 -3.56 2.00
C ARG A 113 3.44 -4.19 3.14
N CYS A 114 2.13 -4.30 2.95
CA CYS A 114 1.24 -4.91 3.94
C CYS A 114 1.53 -6.40 4.16
N MET A 115 2.02 -7.11 3.13
CA MET A 115 2.42 -8.51 3.23
C MET A 115 3.72 -8.72 4.00
N GLN A 116 4.73 -7.86 3.77
CA GLN A 116 6.06 -7.98 4.36
C GLN A 116 6.09 -7.64 5.85
N GLU A 117 5.28 -6.69 6.31
CA GLU A 117 5.15 -6.35 7.74
C GLU A 117 4.68 -7.53 8.61
N SER A 118 4.12 -8.59 8.01
CA SER A 118 3.69 -9.80 8.74
C SER A 118 4.81 -10.83 8.94
N GLN A 119 6.01 -10.63 8.35
CA GLN A 119 7.16 -11.52 8.51
C GLN A 119 8.17 -11.04 9.56
N LEU A 120 7.96 -9.86 10.15
CA LEU A 120 8.75 -9.37 11.29
C LEU A 120 8.17 -9.92 12.61
N THR A 121 8.15 -11.23 12.77
CA THR A 121 8.09 -11.83 14.10
C THR A 121 9.48 -11.70 14.71
N LEU A 122 9.62 -10.83 15.71
CA LEU A 122 10.79 -10.79 16.59
C LEU A 122 11.13 -12.23 17.02
N PRO A 123 12.39 -12.69 16.90
CA PRO A 123 12.76 -13.99 17.43
C PRO A 123 12.40 -13.99 18.92
N HIS A 124 11.60 -14.98 19.32
CA HIS A 124 11.31 -15.26 20.70
C HIS A 124 12.65 -15.52 21.38
N MET A 125 13.15 -14.51 22.09
CA MET A 125 14.33 -14.63 22.91
C MET A 125 13.91 -15.53 24.06
N GLU A 126 14.14 -16.84 23.92
CA GLU A 126 13.96 -17.79 25.01
C GLU A 126 14.78 -17.26 26.18
N MET A 127 14.09 -16.78 27.21
CA MET A 127 14.71 -16.58 28.51
C MET A 127 15.10 -17.96 28.99
N SER A 128 16.33 -18.36 28.72
CA SER A 128 16.97 -19.42 29.47
C SER A 128 16.92 -18.99 30.93
N SER A 129 16.09 -19.71 31.68
CA SER A 129 16.12 -19.68 33.14
C SER A 129 17.56 -19.92 33.56
N PHE A 130 18.20 -18.86 34.05
CA PHE A 130 19.46 -18.96 34.76
C PHE A 130 19.12 -19.63 36.08
N ASP A 131 19.11 -20.97 36.07
CA ASP A 131 18.94 -21.77 37.27
C ASP A 131 20.01 -21.34 38.26
N GLY A 132 19.53 -20.64 39.29
CA GLY A 132 20.35 -20.08 40.34
C GLY A 132 21.19 -21.18 40.95
N MET A 133 22.49 -20.89 41.07
CA MET A 133 23.39 -21.57 41.98
C MET A 133 22.77 -21.59 43.37
N GLY A 134 22.11 -22.69 43.71
CA GLY A 134 21.73 -23.03 45.08
C GLY A 134 22.98 -23.38 45.88
N MET A 135 23.75 -22.38 46.28
CA MET A 135 24.68 -22.55 47.39
C MET A 135 23.89 -22.48 48.70
N ASN A 136 23.72 -23.65 49.31
CA ASN A 136 23.15 -23.78 50.64
C ASN A 136 24.02 -23.00 51.64
N LEU A 137 23.38 -22.05 52.33
CA LEU A 137 23.99 -21.23 53.39
C LEU A 137 24.51 -22.06 54.59
N MET A 138 24.26 -23.37 54.60
CA MET A 138 24.75 -24.31 55.63
C MET A 138 26.18 -24.83 55.41
N ASP A 139 26.76 -24.71 54.21
CA ASP A 139 28.12 -25.21 53.94
C ASP A 139 29.25 -24.24 54.35
N VAL A 140 28.93 -22.99 54.68
CA VAL A 140 29.93 -21.95 55.01
C VAL A 140 30.30 -21.92 56.51
N LEU A 141 29.52 -22.55 57.39
CA LEU A 141 29.76 -22.50 58.84
C LEU A 141 30.55 -23.69 59.42
N ASN A 142 31.01 -24.65 58.60
CA ASN A 142 31.71 -25.84 59.09
C ASN A 142 33.20 -25.93 58.68
N ARG A 143 33.84 -24.81 58.33
CA ARG A 143 35.30 -24.72 58.04
C ARG A 143 36.05 -23.73 58.93
N ARG A 144 35.76 -23.76 60.22
CA ARG A 144 36.67 -23.22 61.25
C ARG A 144 36.71 -24.19 62.44
N ASN A 145 37.54 -25.21 62.30
CA ASN A 145 38.34 -25.81 63.36
C ASN A 145 39.66 -26.27 62.73
#